data_AF-A0A8T5TTF4-F1
#
_entry.id   AF-A0A8T5TTF4-F1
#
_cell.length_a   1.000
_cell.length_b   1.000
_cell.length_c   1.000
_cell.angle_alpha   90.00
_cell.angle_beta   90.00
_cell.angle_gamma   90.00
#
_symmetry.space_group_name_H-M   'P 1'
#
loop_
_entity.id
_entity.type
_entity.pdbx_description
1 polymer ?
#
loop_
_entity_poly.entity_id
_entity_poly.type
_entity_poly.pdbx_seq_one_letter_code
_entity_poly.pdbx_strand_id
1 'polypeptide(L)'
;LVVSERSVDVNHSDKRAYTLQEKSQREHIGAPISSLLPSMGLTTVINKKDISDPDLKRAVKWNTRITWEKRNLLIATTELKRISSNLNLPSYIKLEAIKLYKEAFKKKLLRGRSINSMIAACIYLAIRVKKIPRTLQEILEESSENEKDIRRCYRVLIRELNIKSPNTNPSSLIPAYIADLKLNNEVEGTATKIVNAFSSNFSTSGKDPKGIVAGALYLACRIKGLELTQKHIADVVGVTEVTLRSRFKELSTKLKIKV
;
A
#
# COMPACT_ATOMS: atom_id res chain seq x y z
N LEU A 1 37.18 -33.70 11.37
CA LEU A 1 35.84 -33.45 11.95
C LEU A 1 34.97 -32.82 10.87
N VAL A 2 33.99 -33.58 10.35
CA VAL A 2 32.97 -33.03 9.44
C VAL A 2 31.92 -32.33 10.31
N VAL A 3 31.71 -31.02 10.09
CA VAL A 3 30.82 -30.19 10.93
C VAL A 3 29.36 -30.25 10.45
N SER A 4 29.13 -30.49 9.16
CA SER A 4 27.81 -30.82 8.59
C SER A 4 27.97 -31.43 7.20
N GLU A 5 27.36 -32.58 6.95
CA GLU A 5 27.53 -33.33 5.70
C GLU A 5 26.32 -33.21 4.74
N ARG A 6 25.18 -32.72 5.23
CA ARG A 6 23.96 -32.48 4.44
C ARG A 6 23.32 -31.15 4.80
N SER A 7 23.63 -30.11 4.05
CA SER A 7 22.82 -28.89 4.00
C SER A 7 21.75 -29.08 2.92
N VAL A 8 20.49 -29.20 3.35
CA VAL A 8 19.35 -29.24 2.42
C VAL A 8 18.96 -27.80 2.11
N ASP A 9 19.09 -27.38 0.84
CA ASP A 9 18.56 -26.10 0.40
C ASP A 9 17.02 -26.17 0.35
N VAL A 10 16.38 -25.73 1.42
CA VAL A 10 14.92 -25.61 1.52
C VAL A 10 14.35 -24.43 0.74
N ASN A 11 15.18 -23.50 0.26
CA ASN A 11 14.72 -22.35 -0.53
C ASN A 11 14.58 -22.70 -2.01
N HIS A 12 15.46 -23.53 -2.55
CA HIS A 12 15.27 -24.17 -3.85
C HIS A 12 14.38 -25.40 -3.71
N SER A 13 13.06 -25.17 -3.65
CA SER A 13 12.14 -26.22 -4.09
C SER A 13 12.50 -26.65 -5.51
N ASP A 14 12.29 -27.91 -5.87
CA ASP A 14 12.50 -28.56 -7.19
C ASP A 14 11.72 -27.93 -8.38
N LYS A 15 11.36 -26.65 -8.29
CA LYS A 15 10.56 -25.84 -9.20
C LYS A 15 11.33 -25.21 -10.35
N ARG A 16 12.64 -25.37 -10.44
CA ARG A 16 13.43 -24.81 -11.55
C ARG A 16 13.21 -25.64 -12.81
N ALA A 17 12.14 -25.32 -13.52
CA ALA A 17 11.85 -25.81 -14.87
C ALA A 17 12.20 -24.69 -15.86
N TYR A 18 12.93 -25.03 -16.90
CA TYR A 18 13.34 -24.08 -17.94
C TYR A 18 12.36 -24.11 -19.12
N THR A 19 11.48 -25.11 -19.17
CA THR A 19 10.44 -25.25 -20.20
C THR A 19 9.06 -25.50 -19.58
N LEU A 20 7.99 -25.16 -20.32
CA LEU A 20 6.60 -25.37 -19.90
C LEU A 20 6.25 -26.86 -19.77
N GLN A 21 6.79 -27.71 -20.64
CA GLN A 21 6.61 -29.17 -20.59
C GLN A 21 7.26 -29.77 -19.34
N GLU A 22 8.50 -29.39 -19.05
CA GLU A 22 9.20 -29.81 -17.83
C GLU A 22 8.46 -29.36 -16.56
N LYS A 23 7.89 -28.14 -16.58
CA LYS A 23 7.06 -27.65 -15.48
C LYS A 23 5.77 -28.47 -15.29
N SER A 24 5.16 -28.93 -16.38
CA SER A 24 3.92 -29.74 -16.32
C SER A 24 4.16 -31.20 -15.95
N GLN A 25 5.32 -31.75 -16.29
CA GLN A 25 5.69 -33.14 -15.99
C GLN A 25 6.20 -33.33 -14.56
N ARG A 26 6.72 -32.26 -13.92
CA ARG A 26 7.14 -32.34 -12.52
C ARG A 26 5.92 -32.35 -11.59
N GLU A 27 5.89 -33.35 -10.73
CA GLU A 27 4.84 -33.50 -9.73
C GLU A 27 4.93 -32.37 -8.68
N HIS A 28 3.82 -31.66 -8.49
CA HIS A 28 3.70 -30.68 -7.43
C HIS A 28 3.33 -31.38 -6.11
N ILE A 29 4.30 -31.55 -5.20
CA ILE A 29 4.09 -32.16 -3.87
C ILE A 29 3.36 -31.19 -2.90
N GLY A 30 3.10 -29.94 -3.32
CA GLY A 30 2.28 -29.01 -2.54
C GLY A 30 2.31 -27.56 -3.02
N ALA A 31 1.46 -26.74 -2.41
CA ALA A 31 1.43 -25.29 -2.62
C ALA A 31 2.63 -24.60 -1.94
N PRO A 32 3.13 -23.48 -2.49
CA PRO A 32 4.20 -22.74 -1.84
C PRO A 32 3.73 -22.17 -0.50
N ILE A 33 4.60 -22.27 0.50
CA ILE A 33 4.39 -21.66 1.81
C ILE A 33 4.31 -20.14 1.62
N SER A 34 3.24 -19.53 2.12
CA SER A 34 3.05 -18.09 2.02
C SER A 34 2.64 -17.51 3.36
N SER A 35 3.47 -16.61 3.90
CA SER A 35 3.14 -15.86 5.11
C SER A 35 1.89 -14.98 4.94
N LEU A 36 1.47 -14.75 3.69
CA LEU A 36 0.25 -14.03 3.37
C LEU A 36 -1.02 -14.84 3.64
N LEU A 37 -0.94 -16.17 3.70
CA LEU A 37 -2.11 -17.02 3.93
C LEU A 37 -2.26 -17.38 5.42
N PRO A 38 -3.49 -17.64 5.89
CA PRO A 38 -3.70 -18.28 7.18
C PRO A 38 -2.94 -19.60 7.28
N SER A 39 -2.36 -19.88 8.45
CA SER A 39 -1.54 -21.09 8.68
C SER A 39 -0.45 -21.30 7.61
N MET A 40 0.05 -20.22 7.01
CA MET A 40 1.07 -20.23 5.97
C MET A 40 0.72 -21.01 4.69
N GLY A 41 -0.57 -21.33 4.49
CA GLY A 41 -1.04 -22.14 3.37
C GLY A 41 -1.00 -23.66 3.61
N LEU A 42 -0.75 -24.10 4.85
CA LEU A 42 -0.72 -25.53 5.23
C LEU A 42 -2.10 -26.19 5.31
N THR A 43 -3.17 -25.40 5.29
CA THR A 43 -4.54 -25.92 5.34
C THR A 43 -4.99 -26.39 3.97
N THR A 44 -5.58 -27.58 3.90
CA THR A 44 -6.19 -28.11 2.68
C THR A 44 -7.70 -27.84 2.66
N VAL A 45 -8.27 -27.76 1.45
CA VAL A 45 -9.72 -27.62 1.27
C VAL A 45 -10.21 -28.82 0.48
N ILE A 46 -11.08 -29.62 1.10
CA ILE A 46 -11.79 -30.69 0.40
C ILE A 46 -12.83 -30.04 -0.50
N ASN A 47 -12.72 -30.27 -1.81
CA ASN A 47 -13.69 -29.78 -2.78
C ASN A 47 -15.02 -30.54 -2.59
N LYS A 48 -16.14 -29.82 -2.63
CA LYS A 48 -17.49 -30.41 -2.44
C LYS A 48 -18.04 -31.05 -3.72
N LYS A 49 -17.45 -30.75 -4.88
CA LYS A 49 -17.89 -31.28 -6.18
C LYS A 49 -17.74 -32.81 -6.22
N ASP A 50 -18.73 -33.47 -6.82
CA ASP A 50 -18.72 -34.90 -7.15
C ASP A 50 -18.56 -35.87 -5.97
N ILE A 51 -18.98 -35.46 -4.77
CA ILE A 51 -19.00 -36.34 -3.59
C ILE A 51 -20.40 -36.92 -3.40
N SER A 52 -20.54 -38.22 -3.64
CA SER A 52 -21.78 -38.97 -3.39
C SER A 52 -21.85 -39.52 -1.97
N ASP A 53 -20.73 -40.02 -1.45
CA ASP A 53 -20.59 -40.69 -0.16
C ASP A 53 -21.00 -39.78 1.03
N PRO A 54 -21.94 -40.21 1.89
CA PRO A 54 -22.37 -39.46 3.07
C PRO A 54 -21.26 -39.17 4.09
N ASP A 55 -20.28 -40.06 4.25
CA ASP A 55 -19.20 -39.86 5.22
C ASP A 55 -18.18 -38.84 4.71
N LEU A 56 -17.90 -38.84 3.40
CA LEU A 56 -17.12 -37.78 2.76
C LEU A 56 -17.87 -36.43 2.79
N LYS A 57 -19.19 -36.41 2.60
CA LYS A 57 -20.00 -35.18 2.80
C LYS A 57 -19.88 -34.67 4.23
N ARG A 58 -19.87 -35.57 5.21
CA ARG A 58 -19.63 -35.22 6.62
C ARG A 58 -18.23 -34.63 6.78
N ALA A 59 -17.19 -35.29 6.27
CA ALA A 59 -15.81 -34.80 6.33
C ALA A 59 -15.65 -33.41 5.71
N VAL A 60 -16.26 -33.14 4.55
CA VAL A 60 -16.30 -31.80 3.92
C VAL A 60 -16.93 -30.78 4.86
N LYS A 61 -18.09 -31.11 5.46
CA LYS A 61 -18.77 -30.23 6.41
C LYS A 61 -17.86 -29.90 7.61
N TRP A 62 -17.11 -30.86 8.14
CA TRP A 62 -16.14 -30.62 9.20
C TRP A 62 -14.96 -29.77 8.72
N ASN A 63 -14.41 -30.04 7.53
CA ASN A 63 -13.31 -29.27 6.95
C ASN A 63 -13.68 -27.79 6.70
N THR A 64 -14.94 -27.51 6.37
CA THR A 64 -15.43 -26.13 6.19
C THR A 64 -15.57 -25.34 7.50
N ARG A 65 -15.44 -25.98 8.67
CA ARG A 65 -15.48 -25.29 9.97
C ARG A 65 -14.15 -24.57 10.21
N ILE A 66 -14.12 -23.29 9.85
CA ILE A 66 -12.97 -22.42 10.05
C ILE A 66 -13.15 -21.65 11.36
N THR A 67 -12.10 -21.60 12.18
CA THR A 67 -12.09 -20.77 13.39
C THR A 67 -12.25 -19.30 13.03
N TRP A 68 -12.85 -18.51 13.92
CA TRP A 68 -13.06 -17.07 13.67
C TRP A 68 -11.76 -16.35 13.28
N GLU A 69 -10.63 -16.75 13.88
CA GLU A 69 -9.30 -16.19 13.62
C GLU A 69 -8.84 -16.41 12.19
N LYS A 70 -8.96 -17.66 11.70
CA LYS A 70 -8.58 -18.03 10.34
C LYS A 70 -9.49 -17.36 9.32
N ARG A 71 -10.80 -17.28 9.60
CA ARG A 71 -11.76 -16.58 8.74
C ARG A 71 -11.47 -15.07 8.67
N ASN A 72 -11.19 -14.45 9.81
CA ASN A 72 -10.82 -13.04 9.90
C ASN A 72 -9.56 -12.73 9.08
N LEU A 73 -8.51 -13.53 9.26
CA LEU A 73 -7.28 -13.37 8.50
C LEU A 73 -7.50 -13.60 7.00
N LEU A 74 -8.33 -14.57 6.62
CA LEU A 74 -8.67 -14.81 5.20
C LEU A 74 -9.29 -13.56 4.56
N ILE A 75 -10.32 -12.98 5.20
CA ILE A 75 -10.98 -11.75 4.73
C ILE A 75 -9.99 -10.58 4.60
N ALA A 76 -9.12 -10.40 5.61
CA ALA A 76 -8.11 -9.35 5.55
C ALA A 76 -7.11 -9.59 4.39
N THR A 77 -6.70 -10.84 4.17
CA THR A 77 -5.73 -11.16 3.12
C THR A 77 -6.32 -11.03 1.71
N THR A 78 -7.61 -11.31 1.53
CA THR A 78 -8.30 -11.09 0.26
C THR A 78 -8.41 -9.60 -0.06
N GLU A 79 -8.80 -8.78 0.93
CA GLU A 79 -8.86 -7.32 0.75
C GLU A 79 -7.49 -6.71 0.51
N LEU A 80 -6.47 -7.14 1.25
CA LEU A 80 -5.10 -6.71 0.99
C LEU A 80 -4.68 -7.03 -0.44
N LYS A 81 -4.94 -8.26 -0.92
CA LYS A 81 -4.59 -8.64 -2.29
C LYS A 81 -5.29 -7.77 -3.30
N ARG A 82 -6.58 -7.46 -3.10
CA ARG A 82 -7.36 -6.58 -3.97
C ARG A 82 -6.76 -5.17 -4.04
N ILE A 83 -6.64 -4.48 -2.90
CA ILE A 83 -6.11 -3.10 -2.83
C ILE A 83 -4.66 -3.05 -3.35
N SER A 84 -3.83 -4.01 -2.94
CA SER A 84 -2.41 -4.02 -3.33
C SER A 84 -2.18 -4.30 -4.82
N SER A 85 -3.08 -5.06 -5.47
CA SER A 85 -2.99 -5.28 -6.91
C SER A 85 -3.45 -4.05 -7.68
N ASN A 86 -4.55 -3.42 -7.27
CA ASN A 86 -5.05 -2.21 -7.94
C ASN A 86 -4.05 -1.04 -7.86
N LEU A 87 -3.42 -0.85 -6.70
CA LEU A 87 -2.40 0.18 -6.48
C LEU A 87 -0.98 -0.22 -6.95
N ASN A 88 -0.82 -1.40 -7.55
CA ASN A 88 0.47 -1.98 -7.96
C ASN A 88 1.54 -1.95 -6.86
N LEU A 89 1.17 -2.30 -5.63
CA LEU A 89 2.06 -2.29 -4.49
C LEU A 89 3.05 -3.47 -4.53
N PRO A 90 4.36 -3.21 -4.36
CA PRO A 90 5.36 -4.25 -4.18
C PRO A 90 5.03 -5.31 -3.12
N SER A 91 5.51 -6.54 -3.34
CA SER A 91 5.27 -7.70 -2.47
C SER A 91 5.75 -7.48 -1.03
N TYR A 92 6.88 -6.77 -0.83
CA TYR A 92 7.40 -6.48 0.50
C TYR A 92 6.45 -5.63 1.36
N ILE A 93 5.61 -4.79 0.74
CA ILE A 93 4.60 -3.99 1.45
C ILE A 93 3.45 -4.88 1.89
N LYS A 94 3.04 -5.83 1.03
CA LYS A 94 1.99 -6.80 1.36
C LYS A 94 2.40 -7.62 2.59
N LEU A 95 3.66 -8.05 2.63
CA LEU A 95 4.24 -8.78 3.76
C LEU A 95 4.24 -7.94 5.04
N GLU A 96 4.69 -6.68 4.96
CA GLU A 96 4.70 -5.76 6.11
C GLU A 96 3.28 -5.47 6.62
N ALA A 97 2.32 -5.21 5.72
CA ALA A 97 0.94 -4.93 6.08
C ALA A 97 0.30 -6.11 6.82
N ILE A 98 0.54 -7.34 6.38
CA ILE A 98 0.06 -8.54 7.09
C ILE A 98 0.77 -8.76 8.42
N LYS A 99 2.07 -8.46 8.52
CA LYS A 99 2.79 -8.53 9.78
C LYS A 99 2.15 -7.60 10.81
N LEU A 100 1.92 -6.34 10.43
CA LEU A 100 1.23 -5.34 11.26
C LEU A 100 -0.18 -5.80 11.65
N TYR A 101 -0.93 -6.36 10.70
CA TYR A 101 -2.28 -6.87 10.96
C TYR A 101 -2.27 -8.04 11.97
N LYS A 102 -1.33 -8.98 11.83
CA LYS A 102 -1.17 -10.10 12.77
C LYS A 102 -0.76 -9.62 14.17
N GLU A 103 0.10 -8.60 14.27
CA GLU A 103 0.46 -7.99 15.55
C GLU A 103 -0.74 -7.29 16.20
N ALA A 104 -1.53 -6.55 15.42
CA ALA A 104 -2.78 -5.95 15.89
C ALA A 104 -3.80 -6.99 16.36
N PHE A 105 -3.85 -8.14 15.66
CA PHE A 105 -4.67 -9.29 16.04
C PHE A 105 -4.27 -9.88 17.39
N LYS A 106 -2.97 -10.13 17.60
CA LYS A 106 -2.44 -10.63 18.88
C LYS A 106 -2.76 -9.71 20.04
N LYS A 107 -2.73 -8.39 19.82
CA LYS A 107 -3.09 -7.36 20.80
C LYS A 107 -4.60 -7.12 20.94
N LYS A 108 -5.46 -7.94 20.30
CA LYS A 108 -6.93 -7.84 20.33
C LYS A 108 -7.48 -6.48 19.86
N LEU A 109 -6.74 -5.77 18.99
CA LEU A 109 -7.11 -4.43 18.50
C LEU A 109 -8.24 -4.45 17.45
N LEU A 110 -8.74 -5.61 17.03
CA LEU A 110 -9.78 -5.69 16.00
C LEU A 110 -11.20 -5.67 16.57
N ARG A 111 -11.37 -5.88 17.88
CA ARG A 111 -12.70 -5.95 18.49
C ARG A 111 -13.45 -4.62 18.29
N GLY A 112 -14.66 -4.70 17.74
CA GLY A 112 -15.52 -3.54 17.46
C GLY A 112 -15.09 -2.69 16.26
N ARG A 113 -14.19 -3.19 15.40
CA ARG A 113 -13.72 -2.48 14.21
C ARG A 113 -13.91 -3.36 12.97
N SER A 114 -14.14 -2.73 11.82
CA SER A 114 -14.22 -3.44 10.55
C SER A 114 -12.86 -4.05 10.19
N ILE A 115 -12.89 -5.29 9.70
CA ILE A 115 -11.72 -6.03 9.22
C ILE A 115 -11.07 -5.28 8.07
N ASN A 116 -11.89 -4.81 7.14
CA ASN A 116 -11.49 -4.11 5.93
C ASN A 116 -10.85 -2.76 6.28
N SER A 117 -11.46 -2.01 7.21
CA SER A 117 -10.90 -0.76 7.72
C SER A 117 -9.54 -0.95 8.39
N MET A 118 -9.38 -2.03 9.17
CA MET A 118 -8.13 -2.34 9.86
C MET A 118 -7.02 -2.70 8.87
N ILE A 119 -7.30 -3.56 7.88
CA ILE A 119 -6.28 -3.95 6.89
C ILE A 119 -5.90 -2.76 6.00
N ALA A 120 -6.85 -1.92 5.58
CA ALA A 120 -6.55 -0.70 4.83
C ALA A 120 -5.63 0.25 5.62
N ALA A 121 -5.87 0.39 6.94
CA ALA A 121 -5.01 1.16 7.82
C ALA A 121 -3.61 0.52 7.98
N CYS A 122 -3.50 -0.81 8.03
CA CYS A 122 -2.21 -1.51 8.03
C CYS A 122 -1.44 -1.30 6.72
N ILE A 123 -2.11 -1.32 5.57
CA ILE A 123 -1.50 -1.01 4.25
C ILE A 123 -0.95 0.41 4.27
N TYR A 124 -1.76 1.37 4.69
CA TYR A 124 -1.33 2.76 4.76
C TYR A 124 -0.14 2.96 5.69
N LEU A 125 -0.14 2.30 6.85
CA LEU A 125 0.99 2.34 7.78
C LEU A 125 2.25 1.72 7.18
N ALA A 126 2.14 0.58 6.50
CA ALA A 126 3.27 -0.07 5.83
C ALA A 126 3.88 0.83 4.74
N ILE A 127 3.05 1.46 3.91
CA ILE A 127 3.46 2.44 2.89
C ILE A 127 4.24 3.60 3.53
N ARG A 128 3.72 4.16 4.63
CA ARG A 128 4.35 5.28 5.33
C ARG A 128 5.70 4.89 5.93
N VAL A 129 5.78 3.73 6.57
CA VAL A 129 7.02 3.20 7.16
C VAL A 129 8.08 2.95 6.07
N LYS A 130 7.68 2.41 4.92
CA LYS A 130 8.58 2.15 3.78
C LYS A 130 8.78 3.38 2.86
N LYS A 131 8.22 4.54 3.21
CA LYS A 131 8.36 5.83 2.50
C LYS A 131 7.97 5.77 1.02
N ILE A 132 6.89 5.07 0.72
CA ILE A 132 6.39 4.94 -0.65
C ILE A 132 5.44 6.12 -0.95
N PRO A 133 5.54 6.74 -2.15
CA PRO A 133 4.71 7.87 -2.53
C PRO A 133 3.29 7.46 -2.89
N ARG A 134 2.52 7.08 -1.86
CA ARG A 134 1.09 6.79 -1.97
C ARG A 134 0.33 7.56 -0.90
N THR A 135 -0.81 8.12 -1.29
CA THR A 135 -1.62 8.96 -0.42
C THR A 135 -2.71 8.13 0.25
N LEU A 136 -3.29 8.66 1.34
CA LEU A 136 -4.41 7.98 1.98
C LEU A 136 -5.64 7.94 1.06
N GLN A 137 -5.80 8.96 0.21
CA GLN A 137 -6.94 9.08 -0.70
C GLN A 137 -6.96 7.95 -1.74
N GLU A 138 -5.79 7.59 -2.30
CA GLU A 138 -5.69 6.43 -3.21
C GLU A 138 -6.14 5.12 -2.56
N ILE A 139 -5.85 4.93 -1.27
CA ILE A 139 -6.32 3.74 -0.53
C ILE A 139 -7.82 3.82 -0.27
N LEU A 140 -8.36 5.02 -0.06
CA LEU A 140 -9.78 5.25 0.14
C LEU A 140 -10.58 4.98 -1.13
N GLU A 141 -10.09 5.42 -2.28
CA GLU A 141 -10.71 5.17 -3.59
C GLU A 141 -10.79 3.66 -3.88
N GLU A 142 -9.81 2.90 -3.42
CA GLU A 142 -9.79 1.44 -3.55
C GLU A 142 -10.51 0.70 -2.42
N SER A 143 -10.92 1.38 -1.36
CA SER A 143 -11.55 0.78 -0.18
C SER A 143 -13.05 1.05 -0.16
N SER A 144 -13.86 0.07 0.23
CA SER A 144 -15.30 0.26 0.42
C SER A 144 -15.66 0.93 1.76
N GLU A 145 -14.66 1.29 2.56
CA GLU A 145 -14.82 1.72 3.95
C GLU A 145 -14.74 3.23 4.11
N ASN A 146 -15.43 3.76 5.12
CA ASN A 146 -15.44 5.19 5.40
C ASN A 146 -14.06 5.70 5.82
N GLU A 147 -13.72 6.90 5.33
CA GLU A 147 -12.46 7.57 5.68
C GLU A 147 -12.24 7.73 7.19
N LYS A 148 -13.31 8.07 7.92
CA LYS A 148 -13.26 8.25 9.39
C LYS A 148 -12.81 6.96 10.10
N ASP A 149 -13.25 5.81 9.62
CA ASP A 149 -12.96 4.51 10.23
C ASP A 149 -11.53 4.06 9.96
N ILE A 150 -11.05 4.25 8.72
CA ILE A 150 -9.65 3.97 8.37
C ILE A 150 -8.70 4.88 9.17
N ARG A 151 -8.99 6.18 9.26
CA ARG A 151 -8.19 7.13 10.06
C ARG A 151 -8.23 6.78 11.55
N ARG A 152 -9.35 6.29 12.06
CA ARG A 152 -9.46 5.81 13.45
C ARG A 152 -8.60 4.58 13.69
N CYS A 153 -8.67 3.59 12.80
CA CYS A 153 -7.85 2.37 12.88
C CYS A 153 -6.36 2.71 12.78
N TYR A 154 -5.96 3.60 11.86
CA TYR A 154 -4.59 4.06 11.70
C TYR A 154 -4.02 4.70 12.97
N ARG A 155 -4.79 5.58 13.64
CA ARG A 155 -4.37 6.19 14.91
C ARG A 155 -4.19 5.17 16.02
N VAL A 156 -5.06 4.17 16.08
CA VAL A 156 -4.94 3.06 17.05
C VAL A 156 -3.68 2.25 16.76
N LEU A 157 -3.42 1.88 15.51
CA LEU A 157 -2.21 1.12 15.15
C LEU A 157 -0.93 1.85 15.55
N ILE A 158 -0.82 3.15 15.25
CA ILE A 158 0.36 3.95 15.63
C ILE A 158 0.55 3.95 17.15
N ARG A 159 -0.52 4.21 17.90
CA ARG A 159 -0.46 4.33 19.36
C ARG A 159 -0.10 3.00 20.01
N GLU A 160 -0.80 1.93 19.63
CA GLU A 160 -0.71 0.63 20.29
C GLU A 160 0.51 -0.19 19.85
N LEU A 161 0.98 -0.01 18.61
CA LEU A 161 2.21 -0.63 18.12
C LEU A 161 3.45 0.23 18.39
N ASN A 162 3.29 1.45 18.89
CA ASN A 162 4.37 2.41 19.15
C ASN A 162 5.29 2.64 17.92
N ILE A 163 4.68 2.71 16.74
CA ILE A 163 5.40 2.87 15.47
C ILE A 163 5.49 4.36 15.14
N LYS A 164 6.71 4.87 14.98
CA LYS A 164 6.95 6.21 14.46
C LYS A 164 6.66 6.24 12.96
N SER A 165 5.52 6.83 12.57
CA SER A 165 5.17 7.02 11.16
C SER A 165 5.77 8.34 10.65
N PRO A 166 6.72 8.32 9.70
CA PRO A 166 7.31 9.54 9.16
C PRO A 166 6.28 10.32 8.34
N ASN A 167 6.38 11.65 8.31
CA ASN A 167 5.56 12.47 7.42
C ASN A 167 5.85 12.15 5.96
N THR A 168 4.82 12.23 5.10
CA THR A 168 4.99 12.04 3.66
C THR A 168 5.85 13.16 3.11
N ASN A 169 6.93 12.81 2.42
CA ASN A 169 7.75 13.80 1.73
C ASN A 169 6.98 14.33 0.50
N PRO A 170 6.71 15.64 0.38
CA PRO A 170 5.97 16.15 -0.76
C PRO A 170 6.70 15.88 -2.09
N SER A 171 8.04 15.91 -2.12
CA SER A 171 8.79 15.71 -3.36
C SER A 171 8.64 14.31 -3.96
N SER A 172 8.37 13.29 -3.14
CA SER A 172 8.16 11.93 -3.64
C SER A 172 6.87 11.77 -4.44
N LEU A 173 5.90 12.68 -4.29
CA LEU A 173 4.61 12.63 -5.00
C LEU A 173 4.69 13.27 -6.40
N ILE A 174 5.69 14.11 -6.66
CA ILE A 174 5.81 14.87 -7.91
C ILE A 174 5.84 13.95 -9.15
N PRO A 175 6.63 12.86 -9.20
CA PRO A 175 6.72 12.03 -10.40
C PRO A 175 5.38 11.42 -10.83
N ALA A 176 4.54 11.05 -9.85
CA ALA A 176 3.20 10.51 -10.12
C ALA A 176 2.31 11.56 -10.80
N TYR A 177 2.22 12.77 -10.23
CA TYR A 177 1.38 13.82 -10.80
C TYR A 177 1.92 14.39 -12.12
N ILE A 178 3.23 14.37 -12.35
CA ILE A 178 3.83 14.72 -13.65
C ILE A 178 3.36 13.74 -14.73
N ALA A 179 3.35 12.45 -14.42
CA ALA A 179 2.85 11.42 -15.33
C ALA A 179 1.36 11.60 -15.62
N ASP A 180 0.55 11.87 -14.58
CA ASP A 180 -0.90 12.09 -14.73
C ASP A 180 -1.22 13.34 -15.56
N LEU A 181 -0.44 14.42 -15.38
CA LEU A 181 -0.55 15.68 -16.14
C LEU A 181 0.13 15.62 -17.52
N LYS A 182 0.82 14.52 -17.86
CA LYS A 182 1.59 14.35 -19.11
C LYS A 182 2.60 15.48 -19.35
N LEU A 183 3.31 15.88 -18.30
CA LEU A 183 4.30 16.96 -18.34
C LEU A 183 5.72 16.45 -18.62
N ASN A 184 6.58 17.33 -19.11
CA ASN A 184 7.98 17.01 -19.41
C ASN A 184 8.83 16.88 -18.13
N ASN A 185 9.89 16.07 -18.20
CA ASN A 185 10.86 15.87 -17.11
C ASN A 185 11.54 17.17 -16.63
N GLU A 186 11.62 18.19 -17.50
CA GLU A 186 12.13 19.50 -17.08
C GLU A 186 11.25 20.16 -16.01
N VAL A 187 9.93 20.00 -16.11
CA VAL A 187 8.98 20.53 -15.13
C VAL A 187 9.12 19.77 -13.82
N GLU A 188 9.29 18.45 -13.88
CA GLU A 188 9.56 17.60 -12.72
C GLU A 188 10.80 18.05 -11.95
N GLY A 189 11.92 18.25 -12.64
CA GLY A 189 13.16 18.71 -12.04
C GLY A 189 13.02 20.09 -11.39
N THR A 190 12.26 20.98 -12.03
CA THR A 190 12.01 22.34 -11.51
C THR A 190 11.09 22.31 -10.29
N ALA A 191 9.99 21.56 -10.34
CA ALA A 191 9.06 21.38 -9.24
C ALA A 191 9.73 20.74 -8.02
N THR A 192 10.57 19.73 -8.25
CA THR A 192 11.33 19.05 -7.19
C THR A 192 12.30 20.01 -6.49
N LYS A 193 13.01 20.84 -7.25
CA LYS A 193 13.87 21.90 -6.70
C LYS A 193 13.09 22.89 -5.85
N ILE A 194 11.93 23.36 -6.33
CA ILE A 194 11.04 24.27 -5.61
C ILE A 194 10.59 23.67 -4.27
N VAL A 195 10.10 22.43 -4.30
CA VAL A 195 9.60 21.74 -3.08
C VAL A 195 10.73 21.50 -2.08
N ASN A 196 11.91 21.08 -2.54
CA ASN A 196 13.05 20.84 -1.68
C ASN A 196 13.58 22.14 -1.06
N ALA A 197 13.73 23.21 -1.85
CA ALA A 197 14.14 24.52 -1.37
C ALA A 197 13.14 25.13 -0.38
N PHE A 198 11.84 24.88 -0.58
CA PHE A 198 10.82 25.30 0.36
C PHE A 198 10.88 24.51 1.67
N SER A 199 11.04 23.19 1.58
CA SER A 199 11.05 22.29 2.74
C SER A 199 12.33 22.43 3.59
N SER A 200 13.45 22.86 3.00
CA SER A 200 14.70 23.12 3.73
C SER A 200 14.67 24.44 4.50
N ASN A 201 13.98 25.45 3.97
CA ASN A 201 14.03 26.81 4.49
C ASN A 201 12.81 27.17 5.36
N PHE A 202 11.70 26.45 5.21
CA PHE A 202 10.44 26.78 5.87
C PHE A 202 9.75 25.56 6.46
N SER A 203 9.02 25.77 7.57
CA SER A 203 8.21 24.73 8.16
C SER A 203 7.03 24.36 7.25
N THR A 204 6.97 23.07 6.91
CA THR A 204 5.86 22.42 6.20
C THR A 204 4.89 21.73 7.16
N SER A 205 5.13 21.82 8.47
CA SER A 205 4.29 21.19 9.49
C SER A 205 2.86 21.75 9.47
N GLY A 206 1.87 20.87 9.63
CA GLY A 206 0.45 21.23 9.60
C GLY A 206 -0.11 21.54 8.20
N LYS A 207 0.71 21.45 7.14
CA LYS A 207 0.26 21.64 5.77
C LYS A 207 0.12 20.30 5.07
N ASP A 208 -0.91 20.18 4.25
CA ASP A 208 -1.10 18.98 3.42
C ASP A 208 -0.01 18.91 2.33
N PRO A 209 0.80 17.83 2.26
CA PRO A 209 1.80 17.64 1.22
C PRO A 209 1.25 17.78 -0.20
N LYS A 210 0.03 17.31 -0.47
CA LYS A 210 -0.61 17.45 -1.79
C LYS A 210 -0.73 18.90 -2.22
N GLY A 211 -1.17 19.78 -1.32
CA GLY A 211 -1.31 21.20 -1.60
C GLY A 211 0.02 21.90 -1.92
N ILE A 212 1.11 21.52 -1.25
CA ILE A 212 2.46 22.04 -1.52
C ILE A 212 2.89 21.62 -2.94
N VAL A 213 2.69 20.35 -3.29
CA VAL A 213 3.03 19.81 -4.61
C VAL A 213 2.22 20.49 -5.71
N ALA A 214 0.91 20.67 -5.53
CA ALA A 214 0.06 21.37 -6.49
C ALA A 214 0.53 22.80 -6.76
N GLY A 215 0.85 23.56 -5.71
CA GLY A 215 1.39 24.92 -5.84
C GLY A 215 2.76 24.95 -6.53
N ALA A 216 3.63 23.99 -6.22
CA ALA A 216 4.96 23.89 -6.82
C ALA A 216 4.91 23.47 -8.30
N LEU A 217 4.00 22.55 -8.66
CA LEU A 217 3.76 22.15 -10.05
C LEU A 217 3.26 23.33 -10.89
N TYR A 218 2.28 24.08 -10.39
CA TYR A 218 1.77 25.26 -11.08
C TYR A 218 2.86 26.34 -11.25
N LEU A 219 3.68 26.57 -10.21
CA LEU A 219 4.83 27.48 -10.28
C LEU A 219 5.87 27.02 -11.31
N ALA A 220 6.21 25.73 -11.32
CA ALA A 220 7.15 25.16 -12.29
C ALA A 220 6.63 25.26 -13.74
N CYS A 221 5.35 25.02 -13.97
CA CYS A 221 4.73 25.17 -15.29
C CYS A 221 4.84 26.62 -15.78
N ARG A 222 4.54 27.59 -14.91
CA ARG A 222 4.64 29.01 -15.25
C ARG A 222 6.07 29.44 -15.58
N ILE A 223 7.07 28.99 -14.82
CA ILE A 223 8.50 29.27 -15.10
C ILE A 223 8.91 28.70 -16.47
N LYS A 224 8.34 27.55 -16.85
CA LYS A 224 8.62 26.88 -18.13
C LYS A 224 7.75 27.38 -19.29
N GLY A 225 6.91 28.39 -19.09
CA GLY A 225 6.02 28.93 -20.12
C GLY A 225 4.88 27.99 -20.52
N LEU A 226 4.54 27.00 -19.70
CA LEU A 226 3.43 26.09 -19.93
C LEU A 226 2.14 26.64 -19.30
N GLU A 227 1.12 26.83 -20.14
CA GLU A 227 -0.18 27.35 -19.70
C GLU A 227 -1.13 26.22 -19.27
N LEU A 228 -0.97 25.76 -18.04
CA LEU A 228 -1.95 24.89 -17.39
C LEU A 228 -2.86 25.71 -16.47
N THR A 229 -4.16 25.40 -16.48
CA THR A 229 -5.12 26.03 -15.57
C THR A 229 -4.94 25.51 -14.14
N GLN A 230 -5.15 26.38 -13.15
CA GLN A 230 -5.13 25.99 -11.73
C GLN A 230 -6.14 24.87 -11.45
N LYS A 231 -7.32 24.96 -12.08
CA LYS A 231 -8.37 23.95 -12.00
C LYS A 231 -7.88 22.56 -12.41
N HIS A 232 -7.26 22.45 -13.57
CA HIS A 232 -6.79 21.16 -14.08
C HIS A 232 -5.76 20.51 -13.15
N ILE A 233 -4.79 21.27 -12.64
CA ILE A 233 -3.80 20.76 -11.69
C ILE A 233 -4.46 20.40 -10.35
N ALA A 234 -5.38 21.22 -9.87
CA ALA A 234 -6.09 20.98 -8.62
C ALA A 234 -6.91 19.68 -8.67
N ASP A 235 -7.62 19.45 -9.78
CA ASP A 235 -8.42 18.25 -10.02
C ASP A 235 -7.54 16.98 -10.05
N VAL A 236 -6.41 17.01 -10.78
CA VAL A 236 -5.50 15.84 -10.86
C VAL A 236 -4.82 15.53 -9.53
N VAL A 237 -4.40 16.55 -8.78
CA VAL A 237 -3.74 16.35 -7.47
C VAL A 237 -4.76 15.98 -6.38
N GLY A 238 -6.05 16.28 -6.60
CA GLY A 238 -7.12 16.06 -5.63
C GLY A 238 -7.11 17.11 -4.51
N VAL A 239 -6.88 18.38 -4.85
CA VAL A 239 -6.94 19.52 -3.92
C VAL A 239 -7.90 20.59 -4.44
N THR A 240 -8.34 21.52 -3.59
CA THR A 240 -9.17 22.64 -4.03
C THR A 240 -8.33 23.72 -4.72
N GLU A 241 -8.89 24.39 -5.72
CA GLU A 241 -8.24 25.52 -6.41
C GLU A 241 -7.75 26.61 -5.44
N VAL A 242 -8.53 26.89 -4.41
CA VAL A 242 -8.18 27.87 -3.35
C VAL A 242 -6.93 27.42 -2.59
N THR A 243 -6.80 26.12 -2.31
CA THR A 243 -5.62 25.56 -1.65
C THR A 243 -4.39 25.68 -2.54
N LEU A 244 -4.50 25.32 -3.83
CA LEU A 244 -3.43 25.47 -4.80
C LEU A 244 -2.98 26.94 -4.88
N ARG A 245 -3.92 27.89 -5.02
CA ARG A 245 -3.64 29.32 -5.11
C ARG A 245 -2.94 29.86 -3.87
N SER A 246 -3.40 29.45 -2.69
CA SER A 246 -2.76 29.82 -1.42
C SER A 246 -1.31 29.33 -1.35
N ARG A 247 -1.06 28.07 -1.74
CA ARG A 247 0.29 27.47 -1.72
C ARG A 247 1.21 28.05 -2.79
N PHE A 248 0.68 28.31 -3.98
CA PHE A 248 1.40 29.01 -5.04
C PHE A 248 1.90 30.39 -4.57
N LYS A 249 1.01 31.22 -4.00
CA LYS A 249 1.37 32.55 -3.49
C LYS A 249 2.40 32.46 -2.36
N GLU A 250 2.26 31.47 -1.47
CA GLU A 250 3.23 31.24 -0.40
C GLU A 250 4.62 30.86 -0.96
N LEU A 251 4.67 29.96 -1.94
CA LEU A 251 5.92 29.51 -2.57
C LEU A 251 6.60 30.65 -3.32
N SER A 252 5.86 31.41 -4.13
CA SER A 252 6.43 32.51 -4.92
C SER A 252 6.99 33.63 -4.05
N THR A 253 6.24 34.02 -3.01
CA THR A 253 6.66 35.09 -2.07
C THR A 253 7.87 34.69 -1.25
N LYS A 254 7.89 33.48 -0.69
CA LYS A 254 8.97 33.01 0.18
C LYS A 254 10.26 32.70 -0.57
N LEU A 255 10.15 32.15 -1.78
CA LEU A 255 11.31 31.85 -2.62
C LEU A 255 11.74 33.07 -3.47
N LYS A 256 11.02 34.20 -3.39
CA LYS A 256 11.28 35.43 -4.17
C LYS A 256 11.38 35.19 -5.68
N ILE A 257 10.62 34.22 -6.19
CA ILE A 257 10.60 33.90 -7.61
C ILE A 257 9.59 34.83 -8.27
N LYS A 258 10.06 35.73 -9.14
CA LYS A 258 9.20 36.50 -10.04
C LYS A 258 8.85 35.62 -11.24
N VAL A 259 7.57 35.47 -11.49
CA VAL A 259 6.99 34.66 -12.57
C VAL A 259 5.92 35.48 -13.25
#